data_AF-A0AAJ2HL99-F1
#
_entry.id   AF-A0AAJ2HL99-F1
#
_cell.length_a   1.000
_cell.length_b   1.000
_cell.length_c   1.000
_cell.angle_alpha   90.00
_cell.angle_beta   90.00
_cell.angle_gamma   90.00
#
_symmetry.space_group_name_H-M   'P 1'
#
loop_
_entity.id
_entity.type
_entity.pdbx_description
1 polymer ?
#
loop_
_entity_poly.entity_id
_entity_poly.type
_entity_poly.pdbx_seq_one_letter_code
_entity_poly.pdbx_strand_id
1 'polypeptide(L)' 'MGIQGWQWLLILAVILLLFGAAKLPALAKSMGQSARVFKGEMKAMKEDDAQTTADSAVAPPAPDVKRSDSSGSPTANP' A
#
# COMPACT_ATOMS: atom_id res chain seq x y z
N MET A 1 -7.95 -4.67 -44.04
CA MET A 1 -8.22 -4.16 -42.67
C MET A 1 -8.73 -5.32 -41.84
N GLY A 2 -8.14 -5.62 -40.68
CA GLY A 2 -8.85 -6.41 -39.63
C GLY A 2 -8.26 -7.74 -39.13
N ILE A 3 -7.00 -8.10 -39.39
CA ILE A 3 -6.46 -9.39 -38.87
C ILE A 3 -5.85 -9.27 -37.47
N GLN A 4 -5.42 -8.08 -37.04
CA GLN A 4 -4.56 -7.87 -35.86
C GLN A 4 -5.12 -8.38 -34.52
N GLY A 5 -6.44 -8.47 -34.35
CA GLY A 5 -7.05 -8.91 -33.09
C GLY A 5 -7.00 -10.42 -32.86
N TRP A 6 -7.13 -11.21 -33.94
CA TRP A 6 -7.19 -12.68 -33.83
C TRP A 6 -5.83 -13.29 -33.47
N GLN A 7 -4.72 -12.68 -33.91
CA GLN A 7 -3.38 -13.17 -33.57
C GLN A 7 -3.10 -13.09 -32.06
N TRP A 8 -3.54 -12.04 -31.38
CA TRP A 8 -3.38 -11.92 -29.92
C TRP A 8 -4.10 -13.05 -29.18
N LEU A 9 -5.29 -13.45 -29.66
CA LEU A 9 -6.03 -14.55 -29.07
C LEU A 9 -5.32 -15.90 -29.26
N LEU A 10 -4.71 -16.13 -30.43
CA LEU A 10 -3.89 -17.32 -30.69
C LEU A 10 -2.64 -17.38 -29.81
N ILE A 11 -1.93 -16.25 -29.66
CA ILE A 11 -0.74 -16.18 -28.79
C ILE A 11 -1.14 -16.47 -27.35
N LEU A 12 -2.24 -15.87 -26.88
CA LEU A 12 -2.77 -16.13 -25.54
C LEU A 12 -3.14 -17.60 -25.36
N ALA A 13 -3.78 -18.22 -26.36
CA ALA A 13 -4.13 -19.64 -26.33
C ALA A 13 -2.89 -20.55 -26.21
N VAL A 14 -1.80 -20.25 -26.94
CA VAL A 14 -0.54 -21.00 -26.84
C VAL A 14 0.08 -20.84 -25.45
N ILE A 15 0.09 -19.63 -24.87
CA ILE A 15 0.58 -19.41 -23.51
C ILE A 15 -0.28 -20.19 -22.49
N LEU A 16 -1.60 -20.18 -22.62
CA LEU A 16 -2.49 -20.97 -21.76
C LEU A 16 -2.24 -22.48 -21.91
N LEU A 17 -1.85 -22.96 -23.09
CA LEU A 17 -1.55 -24.37 -23.31
C LEU A 17 -0.21 -24.79 -22.66
N LEU A 18 0.81 -23.92 -22.73
CA LEU A 18 2.12 -24.16 -22.12
C LEU A 18 2.09 -24.04 -20.60
N PHE A 19 1.45 -22.99 -20.08
CA PHE A 19 1.41 -22.70 -18.65
C PHE A 19 0.19 -23.32 -17.94
N GLY A 20 -0.88 -23.61 -18.66
CA GLY A 20 -2.16 -24.06 -18.11
C GLY A 20 -3.06 -22.91 -17.66
N ALA A 21 -4.38 -23.12 -17.75
CA ALA A 21 -5.40 -22.13 -17.38
C ALA A 21 -5.33 -21.70 -15.90
N ALA A 22 -4.77 -22.52 -15.01
CA ALA A 22 -4.66 -22.22 -13.59
C ALA A 22 -3.42 -21.38 -13.22
N LYS A 23 -2.35 -21.38 -14.04
CA LYS A 23 -1.08 -20.71 -13.69
C LYS A 23 -1.07 -19.23 -14.02
N LEU A 24 -1.67 -18.82 -15.14
CA LEU A 24 -1.85 -17.40 -15.48
C LEU A 24 -2.58 -16.59 -14.40
N PRO A 25 -3.77 -17.00 -13.89
CA PRO A 25 -4.45 -16.25 -12.85
C PRO A 25 -3.71 -16.27 -11.51
N ALA A 26 -3.01 -17.37 -11.19
CA ALA A 26 -2.19 -17.45 -9.99
C ALA A 26 -1.02 -16.44 -10.01
N LEU A 27 -0.30 -16.36 -11.14
CA LEU A 27 0.79 -15.40 -11.34
C LEU A 27 0.27 -13.96 -11.39
N ALA A 28 -0.85 -13.71 -12.07
CA ALA A 28 -1.49 -12.40 -12.09
C ALA A 28 -1.92 -11.95 -10.68
N LYS A 29 -2.43 -12.87 -9.86
CA LYS A 29 -2.87 -12.57 -8.49
C LYS A 29 -1.68 -12.22 -7.59
N SER A 30 -0.57 -12.96 -7.66
CA SER A 30 0.63 -12.65 -6.86
C SER A 30 1.32 -11.36 -7.31
N MET A 31 1.52 -11.17 -8.63
CA MET A 31 2.08 -9.93 -9.18
C MET A 31 1.18 -8.72 -8.90
N GLY A 32 -0.15 -8.89 -8.97
CA GLY A 32 -1.12 -7.85 -8.68
C GLY A 32 -1.11 -7.41 -7.22
N GLN A 33 -0.88 -8.32 -6.28
CA GLN A 33 -0.72 -7.99 -4.86
C GLN A 33 0.53 -7.14 -4.63
N SER A 34 1.68 -7.52 -5.19
CA SER A 34 2.92 -6.72 -5.10
C SER A 34 2.77 -5.35 -5.76
N ALA A 35 2.15 -5.30 -6.95
CA ALA A 35 1.90 -4.05 -7.66
C ALA A 35 0.94 -3.13 -6.90
N ARG A 36 -0.04 -3.67 -6.16
CA ARG A 36 -0.98 -2.88 -5.35
C ARG A 36 -0.29 -2.23 -4.15
N VAL A 37 0.60 -2.94 -3.48
CA VAL A 37 1.41 -2.39 -2.37
C VAL A 37 2.29 -1.27 -2.92
N PHE A 38 3.05 -1.54 -3.98
CA PHE A 38 3.92 -0.55 -4.61
C PHE A 38 3.15 0.69 -5.11
N LYS A 39 1.98 0.49 -5.74
CA LYS A 39 1.10 1.58 -6.18
C LYS A 39 0.60 2.42 -5.00
N GLY A 40 0.29 1.77 -3.87
CA GLY A 40 -0.17 2.44 -2.65
C GLY A 40 0.93 3.32 -2.04
N GLU A 41 2.12 2.77 -1.85
CA GLU A 41 3.29 3.51 -1.35
C GLU A 41 3.67 4.68 -2.28
N MET A 42 3.67 4.44 -3.59
CA MET A 42 3.96 5.47 -4.59
C MET A 42 2.89 6.56 -4.66
N LYS A 43 1.63 6.25 -4.30
CA LYS A 43 0.54 7.23 -4.23
C LYS A 43 0.67 8.07 -2.96
N ALA A 44 1.00 7.46 -1.83
CA ALA A 44 1.28 8.15 -0.58
C ALA A 44 2.45 9.14 -0.72
N MET A 45 3.57 8.74 -1.36
CA MET A 45 4.68 9.67 -1.63
C MET A 45 4.26 10.87 -2.48
N LYS A 46 3.41 10.65 -3.48
CA LYS A 46 2.86 11.73 -4.33
C LYS A 46 1.89 12.65 -3.61
N GLU A 47 1.15 12.11 -2.64
CA GLU A 47 0.20 12.85 -1.82
C GLU A 47 0.94 13.64 -0.72
N ASP A 48 1.99 13.08 -0.11
CA ASP A 48 2.85 13.75 0.88
C ASP A 48 3.68 14.89 0.25
N ASP A 49 4.15 14.76 -0.99
CA ASP A 49 4.77 15.87 -1.73
C ASP A 49 3.78 17.04 -1.98
N ALA A 50 2.49 16.73 -2.18
CA ALA A 50 1.45 17.76 -2.33
C ALA A 50 1.06 18.39 -0.98
N GLN A 51 1.09 17.61 0.11
CA GLN A 51 0.68 18.03 1.44
C GLN A 51 1.80 18.72 2.25
N THR A 52 3.07 18.48 1.92
CA THR A 52 4.23 19.18 2.52
C THR A 52 4.22 20.69 2.21
N THR A 53 3.53 21.14 1.15
CA THR A 53 3.33 22.57 0.89
C THR A 53 2.22 23.21 1.73
N ALA A 54 1.39 22.41 2.43
CA ALA A 54 0.23 22.89 3.20
C ALA A 54 0.40 22.81 4.72
N ASP A 55 1.38 22.07 5.26
CA ASP A 55 1.50 21.81 6.70
C ASP A 55 2.68 22.52 7.41
N SER A 56 3.33 23.50 6.77
CA SER A 56 4.37 24.32 7.45
C SER A 56 3.81 25.50 8.28
N ALA A 57 2.54 25.43 8.71
CA ALA A 57 1.89 26.51 9.48
C ALA A 57 1.17 26.03 10.75
N VAL A 58 1.69 25.05 11.50
CA VAL A 58 1.30 24.85 12.90
C VAL A 58 2.52 24.46 13.75
N ALA A 59 3.04 25.44 14.49
CA ALA A 59 4.01 25.24 15.55
C ALA A 59 3.37 24.43 16.73
N PRO A 60 4.18 23.72 17.54
CA PRO A 60 3.69 22.67 18.44
C PRO A 60 2.85 23.23 19.60
N PRO A 61 1.69 22.64 19.95
CA PRO A 61 1.14 22.85 21.29
C PRO A 61 2.08 22.16 22.27
N ALA A 62 2.73 22.97 23.11
CA ALA A 62 3.52 22.52 24.24
C ALA A 62 2.71 21.51 25.08
N PRO A 63 3.31 20.43 25.60
CA PRO A 63 2.62 19.58 26.55
C PRO A 63 2.39 20.39 27.84
N ASP A 64 1.13 20.79 28.05
CA ASP A 64 0.60 21.31 29.30
C ASP A 64 0.89 20.30 30.42
N VAL A 65 1.95 20.55 31.18
CA VAL A 65 2.32 19.80 32.37
C VAL A 65 1.37 20.21 33.51
N LYS A 66 0.11 19.78 33.43
CA LYS A 66 -0.85 19.95 34.53
C LYS A 66 -0.58 18.90 35.60
N ARG A 67 0.26 19.32 36.55
CA ARG A 67 0.44 18.73 37.88
C ARG A 67 -0.91 18.62 38.62
N SER A 68 -1.03 17.61 39.49
CA SER A 68 -2.11 17.33 40.46
C SER A 68 -3.29 16.52 39.88
N ASP A 69 -3.67 15.33 40.35
CA ASP A 69 -3.67 14.82 41.73
C ASP A 69 -3.69 13.27 41.82
N SER A 70 -3.06 12.77 42.88
CA SER A 70 -3.53 11.68 43.76
C SER A 70 -4.03 10.35 43.16
N SER A 71 -3.25 9.29 43.40
CA SER A 71 -3.66 8.12 44.23
C SER A 71 -3.03 6.82 43.71
N GLY A 72 -2.30 6.11 44.56
CA GLY A 72 -1.89 4.71 44.28
C GLY A 72 -0.47 4.31 44.65
N SER A 73 -0.12 4.45 45.93
CA SER A 73 0.78 3.57 46.72
C SER A 73 1.96 2.85 46.03
N PRO A 74 3.22 3.11 46.45
CA PRO A 74 4.36 2.24 46.16
C PRO A 74 4.19 0.91 46.89
N THR A 75 3.87 -0.17 46.19
CA THR A 75 4.03 -1.53 46.74
C THR A 75 5.40 -2.05 46.31
N ALA A 76 6.37 -1.80 47.16
CA ALA A 76 7.59 -2.59 47.26
C ALA A 76 7.25 -3.93 47.93
N ASN A 77 7.68 -5.05 47.36
CA ASN A 77 8.22 -6.22 48.09
C ASN A 77 8.30 -7.47 47.21
N PRO A 78 9.09 -8.48 47.63
CA PRO A 78 10.47 -8.43 48.11
C PRO A 78 11.44 -9.06 47.11
#